data_AF-A0A1R0WGI0-F1
#
_entry.id   AF-A0A1R0WGI0-F1
#
_cell.length_a   1.000
_cell.length_b   1.000
_cell.length_c   1.000
_cell.angle_alpha   90.00
_cell.angle_beta   90.00
_cell.angle_gamma   90.00
#
_symmetry.space_group_name_H-M   'P 1'
#
loop_
_entity.id
_entity.type
_entity.pdbx_description
1 polymer ?
#
loop_
_entity_poly.entity_id
_entity_poly.type
_entity_poly.pdbx_seq_one_letter_code
_entity_poly.pdbx_strand_id
1 'polypeptide(L)' 'MSYNTVKAKTYWTWTKLAESKNPNWSKEGTEIWPHYRTEAPKKWLEDGLIQDASEVEKGGQVDLFDILA' A
#
# COMPACT_ATOMS: atom_id res chain seq x y z
N MET A 1 20.43 5.57 14.89
CA MET A 1 19.00 5.68 14.55
C MET A 1 18.56 4.30 14.10
N SER A 2 17.66 3.65 14.83
CA SER A 2 17.14 2.33 14.43
C SER A 2 16.16 2.56 13.28
N TYR A 3 16.57 2.24 12.06
CA TYR A 3 15.68 2.25 10.90
C TYR A 3 14.71 1.09 11.04
N ASN A 4 13.56 1.33 11.70
CA ASN A 4 12.49 0.34 11.77
C ASN A 4 11.90 0.20 10.36
N THR A 5 12.39 -0.80 9.64
CA THR A 5 11.85 -1.22 8.36
C THR A 5 10.78 -2.30 8.58
N VAL A 6 9.85 -2.41 7.65
CA VAL A 6 8.79 -3.40 7.63
C VAL A 6 8.89 -4.19 6.32
N LYS A 7 8.76 -5.51 6.43
CA LYS A 7 8.79 -6.40 5.27
C LYS A 7 7.38 -6.61 4.73
N ALA A 8 7.26 -6.46 3.41
CA ALA A 8 6.07 -6.85 2.68
C ALA A 8 5.92 -8.38 2.70
N LYS A 9 4.67 -8.85 2.68
CA LYS A 9 4.35 -10.26 2.41
C LYS A 9 4.64 -10.58 0.94
N THR A 10 4.31 -9.65 0.04
CA THR A 10 4.52 -9.78 -1.40
C THR A 10 5.47 -8.69 -1.91
N TYR A 11 4.94 -7.49 -2.12
CA TYR A 11 5.67 -6.29 -2.46
C TYR A 11 4.85 -5.07 -2.05
N TRP A 12 5.55 -3.99 -1.71
CA TRP A 12 4.92 -2.73 -1.37
C TRP A 12 4.44 -1.99 -2.63
N THR A 13 3.24 -1.43 -2.54
CA THR A 13 2.62 -0.59 -3.57
C THR A 13 2.25 0.76 -3.00
N TRP A 14 2.23 1.80 -3.84
CA TRP A 14 1.78 3.12 -3.44
C TRP A 14 0.27 3.13 -3.22
N THR A 15 -0.18 3.83 -2.19
CA THR A 15 -1.60 4.09 -1.93
C THR A 15 -2.06 5.37 -2.65
N LYS A 16 -3.37 5.59 -2.70
CA LYS A 16 -3.96 6.87 -3.16
C LYS A 16 -3.43 8.10 -2.44
N LEU A 17 -3.04 7.96 -1.18
CA LEU A 17 -2.47 9.05 -0.39
C LEU A 17 -1.08 9.44 -0.91
N ALA A 18 -0.26 8.45 -1.26
CA ALA A 18 1.05 8.70 -1.85
C ALA A 18 0.91 9.35 -3.23
N GLU A 19 -0.07 8.94 -4.03
CA GLU A 19 -0.38 9.59 -5.31
C GLU A 19 -0.82 11.04 -5.12
N SER A 20 -1.68 11.30 -4.15
CA SER A 20 -2.15 12.66 -3.85
C SER A 20 -0.99 13.58 -3.41
N LYS A 21 0.01 13.03 -2.70
CA LYS A 21 1.20 13.79 -2.30
C LYS A 21 2.20 13.97 -3.43
N ASN A 22 2.36 12.96 -4.28
CA ASN A 22 3.36 12.98 -5.34
C ASN A 22 2.94 12.19 -6.59
N PRO A 23 2.02 12.72 -7.41
CA PRO A 23 1.39 11.99 -8.50
C PRO A 23 2.36 11.68 -9.66
N ASN A 24 3.49 12.38 -9.72
CA ASN A 24 4.49 12.17 -10.78
C ASN A 24 5.26 10.86 -10.62
N TRP A 25 5.44 10.37 -9.38
CA TRP A 25 6.25 9.18 -9.09
C TRP A 25 5.52 8.10 -8.28
N SER A 26 4.48 8.45 -7.53
CA SER A 26 3.83 7.54 -6.57
C SER A 26 2.39 7.19 -6.99
N LYS A 27 2.20 6.48 -8.10
CA LYS A 27 0.86 6.11 -8.60
C LYS A 27 0.21 4.99 -7.79
N GLU A 28 -1.05 5.16 -7.40
CA GLU A 28 -1.81 4.14 -6.66
C GLU A 28 -1.75 2.78 -7.35
N GLY A 29 -1.51 1.72 -6.57
CA GLY A 29 -1.44 0.33 -7.06
C GLY A 29 -0.17 0.01 -7.86
N THR A 30 0.69 0.99 -8.13
CA THR A 30 2.00 0.76 -8.73
C THR A 30 3.00 0.34 -7.66
N GLU A 31 3.92 -0.57 -8.00
CA GLU A 31 5.02 -0.95 -7.11
C GLU A 31 5.85 0.26 -6.69
N ILE A 32 6.29 0.26 -5.43
CA ILE A 32 7.22 1.29 -4.95
C ILE A 32 8.62 1.09 -5.55
N TRP A 33 9.54 1.98 -5.21
CA TRP A 33 10.91 1.89 -5.72
C TRP A 33 11.52 0.49 -5.47
N PRO A 34 12.27 -0.08 -6.46
CA PRO A 34 12.75 -1.46 -6.38
C PRO A 34 13.57 -1.78 -5.14
N HIS A 35 14.31 -0.80 -4.61
CA HIS A 35 15.14 -0.95 -3.42
C HIS A 35 14.33 -1.05 -2.12
N TYR A 36 13.08 -0.57 -2.10
CA TYR A 36 12.17 -0.74 -0.97
C TYR A 36 11.07 -1.77 -1.22
N ARG A 37 11.04 -2.42 -2.40
CA ARG A 37 9.95 -3.31 -2.83
C ARG A 37 9.54 -4.34 -1.77
N THR A 38 10.51 -4.97 -1.12
CA THR A 38 10.27 -5.98 -0.09
C THR A 38 10.41 -5.46 1.32
N GLU A 39 11.17 -4.39 1.53
CA GLU A 39 11.50 -3.84 2.83
C GLU A 39 11.47 -2.32 2.76
N ALA A 40 10.48 -1.71 3.42
CA ALA A 40 10.25 -0.27 3.37
C ALA A 40 10.29 0.31 4.79
N PRO A 41 10.48 1.63 4.96
CA PRO A 41 10.38 2.26 6.26
C PRO A 41 8.99 2.05 6.88
N LYS A 42 8.93 1.59 8.14
CA LYS A 42 7.66 1.38 8.87
C LYS A 42 6.81 2.65 8.92
N LYS A 43 7.47 3.81 8.97
CA LYS A 43 6.82 5.12 8.93
C LYS A 43 5.94 5.30 7.69
N TRP A 44 6.32 4.76 6.53
CA TRP A 44 5.49 4.89 5.32
C TRP A 44 4.21 4.07 5.40
N LEU A 45 4.27 2.91 6.07
CA LEU A 45 3.08 2.10 6.34
C LEU A 45 2.18 2.78 7.37
N GLU A 46 2.77 3.30 8.46
CA GLU A 46 2.05 4.05 9.51
C GLU A 46 1.41 5.33 8.98
N ASP A 47 2.11 6.05 8.09
CA ASP A 47 1.61 7.25 7.41
C ASP A 47 0.59 6.90 6.30
N GLY A 48 0.34 5.61 6.01
CA GLY A 48 -0.60 5.15 4.99
C GLY A 48 -0.16 5.44 3.55
N LEU A 49 1.13 5.62 3.30
CA LEU A 49 1.70 5.92 1.97
C LEU A 49 1.90 4.64 1.14
N ILE A 50 2.16 3.53 1.80
CA ILE A 50 2.35 2.23 1.16
C ILE A 50 1.40 1.19 1.74
N GLN A 51 1.05 0.21 0.92
CA GLN A 51 0.27 -0.96 1.31
C GLN A 51 0.85 -2.19 0.63
N ASP A 52 0.70 -3.36 1.25
CA ASP A 52 1.13 -4.60 0.62
C ASP A 52 0.22 -4.89 -0.58
N ALA A 53 0.78 -5.38 -1.68
CA ALA A 53 0.01 -5.70 -2.88
C ALA A 53 -1.07 -6.76 -2.63
N SER A 54 -0.86 -7.67 -1.67
CA SER A 54 -1.87 -8.65 -1.24
C SER A 54 -3.02 -8.01 -0.46
N GLU A 55 -2.79 -6.84 0.12
CA GLU A 55 -3.79 -6.03 0.86
C GLU A 55 -4.40 -4.95 -0.02
N VAL A 56 -4.05 -4.89 -1.32
CA VAL A 56 -4.83 -4.17 -2.33
C VAL A 56 -6.13 -4.94 -2.50
N GLU A 57 -7.01 -4.81 -1.52
CA GLU A 57 -8.40 -5.18 -1.66
C GLU A 57 -8.92 -4.36 -2.82
N LYS A 58 -9.14 -5.04 -3.96
CA LYS A 58 -10.03 -4.56 -5.00
C LYS A 58 -11.30 -4.12 -4.28
N GLY A 59 -11.50 -2.81 -4.11
CA GLY A 59 -12.66 -2.20 -3.46
C GLY A 59 -13.93 -2.51 -4.23
N GLY A 60 -14.38 -3.74 -4.14
CA GLY A 60 -15.34 -4.34 -5.06
C GLY A 60 -15.78 -5.75 -4.66
N GLN A 61 -15.55 -6.18 -3.42
CA GLN A 61 -16.47 -7.12 -2.80
C GLN A 61 -17.23 -6.35 -1.73
N VAL A 62 -18.22 -5.57 -2.19
CA VAL A 62 -19.42 -5.40 -1.39
C VAL A 62 -19.92 -6.83 -1.21
N ASP A 63 -19.76 -7.40 -0.03
CA ASP A 63 -20.38 -8.69 0.27
C ASP A 63 -21.87 -8.51 0.01
N LEU A 64 -22.33 -9.08 -1.11
CA LEU A 64 -23.73 -9.06 -1.56
C LEU A 64 -24.66 -9.79 -0.58
N PHE A 65 -24.15 -10.17 0.60
CA PHE A 65 -24.83 -10.84 1.69
C PHE A 65 -25.55 -9.89 2.66
N ASP A 66 -25.37 -8.56 2.56
CA ASP A 66 -26.15 -7.58 3.34
C ASP A 66 -27.51 -7.20 2.70
N ILE A 67 -27.92 -7.80 1.56
CA ILE A 67 -29.15 -7.41 0.82
C ILE A 67 -30.31 -8.41 0.97
N LEU A 68 -30.19 -9.46 1.79
CA LEU A 68 -31.32 -10.38 2.07
C LEU A 68 -31.62 -10.41 3.57
N ALA A 69 -32.24 -9.33 4.05
CA ALA A 69 -33.03 -9.29 5.28
C ALA A 69 -34.52 -9.31 4.93
#